data_AF-A0A3M0XR26-F1
#
_entry.id   AF-A0A3M0XR26-F1
#
_cell.length_a   1.000
_cell.length_b   1.000
_cell.length_c   1.000
_cell.angle_alpha   90.00
_cell.angle_beta   90.00
_cell.angle_gamma   90.00
#
_symmetry.space_group_name_H-M   'P 1'
#
loop_
_entity.id
_entity.type
_entity.pdbx_description
1 polymer ?
#
loop_
_entity_poly.entity_id
_entity_poly.type
_entity_poly.pdbx_seq_one_letter_code
_entity_poly.pdbx_strand_id
1 'polypeptide(L)' 'ADTVPGVVREWWCHLPTGYWFIAERDTVSDEIVRTYPASELFAARIDFPTGSAGR' A
#
# COMPACT_ATOMS: atom_id res chain seq x y z
N ALA A 1 14.43 3.56 -14.66
CA ALA A 1 13.21 4.07 -14.02
C ALA A 1 12.50 2.88 -13.41
N ASP A 2 12.55 2.74 -12.09
CA ASP A 2 11.99 1.61 -11.32
C ASP A 2 10.47 1.73 -11.09
N THR A 3 9.77 2.48 -11.95
CA THR A 3 8.33 2.70 -11.85
C THR A 3 7.61 1.81 -12.86
N VAL A 4 6.72 0.95 -12.38
CA VAL A 4 5.85 0.14 -13.24
C VAL A 4 4.77 1.06 -13.82
N PRO A 5 4.70 1.27 -15.15
CA PRO A 5 3.70 2.13 -15.76
C PRO A 5 2.29 1.52 -15.62
N GLY A 6 1.30 2.40 -15.42
CA GLY A 6 -0.10 2.06 -15.24
C GLY A 6 -0.58 2.24 -13.81
N VAL A 7 -1.73 1.62 -13.49
CA VAL A 7 -2.36 1.73 -12.17
C VAL A 7 -1.60 0.89 -11.14
N VAL A 8 -1.13 1.54 -10.08
CA VAL A 8 -0.43 0.90 -8.95
C VAL A 8 -1.13 1.20 -7.63
N ARG A 9 -0.95 0.31 -6.65
CA ARG A 9 -1.37 0.52 -5.24
C ARG A 9 -0.17 0.84 -4.39
N GLU A 10 -0.18 1.97 -3.69
CA GLU A 10 0.94 2.34 -2.82
C GLU A 10 0.50 3.11 -1.57
N TRP A 11 1.43 3.19 -0.62
CA TRP A 11 1.21 3.88 0.65
C TRP A 11 1.40 5.38 0.52
N TRP A 12 0.41 6.12 1.03
CA TRP A 12 0.40 7.56 1.08
C TRP A 12 0.22 8.03 2.53
N CYS A 13 0.84 9.15 2.88
CA CYS A 13 0.74 9.76 4.20
C CYS A 13 0.21 11.19 4.09
N HIS A 14 -0.94 11.45 4.73
CA HIS A 14 -1.38 12.81 4.98
C HIS A 14 -0.63 13.38 6.18
N LEU A 15 0.50 14.03 5.89
CA LEU A 15 1.45 14.53 6.91
C LEU A 15 0.81 15.36 8.04
N PRO A 16 -0.15 16.28 7.78
CA PRO A 16 -0.73 17.09 8.86
C PRO A 16 -1.42 16.28 9.96
N THR A 17 -2.01 15.13 9.61
CA THR A 17 -2.70 14.25 10.56
C THR A 17 -1.92 12.97 10.88
N GLY A 18 -0.79 12.74 10.20
CA GLY A 18 -0.05 11.48 10.27
C GLY A 18 -0.87 10.27 9.78
N TYR A 19 -1.90 10.49 8.96
CA TYR A 19 -2.81 9.42 8.54
C TYR A 19 -2.25 8.70 7.31
N TRP A 20 -2.06 7.39 7.44
CA TRP A 20 -1.58 6.52 6.37
C TRP A 20 -2.74 5.77 5.70
N PHE A 21 -2.74 5.77 4.38
CA PHE A 21 -3.77 5.14 3.56
C PHE A 21 -3.16 4.59 2.25
N ILE A 22 -3.94 3.82 1.51
CA ILE A 22 -3.52 3.26 0.22
C ILE A 22 -4.19 4.07 -0.88
N ALA A 23 -3.42 4.48 -1.88
CA ALA A 23 -3.91 5.10 -3.10
C ALA A 23 -3.69 4.17 -4.30
N GLU A 24 -4.72 4.05 -5.14
CA GLU A 24 -4.58 3.60 -6.52
C GLU A 24 -4.31 4.81 -7.41
N ARG A 25 -3.11 4.87 -8.01
CA ARG A 25 -2.70 5.95 -8.91
C ARG A 25 -2.31 5.39 -10.26
N ASP A 26 -2.81 5.99 -11.33
CA ASP A 26 -2.25 5.79 -12.66
C ASP A 26 -0.96 6.59 -12.78
N THR A 27 0.17 5.91 -12.85
CA THR A 27 1.50 6.53 -12.91
C THR A 27 1.83 7.18 -14.25
N VAL A 28 1.04 6.93 -15.29
CA VAL A 28 1.20 7.56 -16.62
C VAL A 28 0.52 8.92 -16.65
N SER A 29 -0.69 9.04 -16.07
CA SER A 29 -1.47 10.29 -16.04
C SER A 29 -1.35 11.08 -14.74
N ASP A 30 -0.78 10.48 -13.69
CA ASP A 30 -0.75 10.98 -12.31
C ASP A 30 -2.16 11.15 -11.68
N GLU A 31 -3.15 10.43 -12.20
CA GLU A 31 -4.53 10.48 -11.70
C GLU A 31 -4.73 9.52 -10.50
N ILE A 32 -5.36 10.03 -9.44
CA ILE A 32 -5.82 9.19 -8.31
C ILE A 32 -7.16 8.55 -8.68
N VAL A 33 -7.15 7.24 -8.89
CA VAL A 33 -8.34 6.46 -9.26
C VAL A 33 -9.21 6.19 -8.04
N ARG A 34 -8.59 5.80 -6.92
CA ARG A 34 -9.29 5.49 -5.66
C ARG A 34 -8.36 5.56 -4.44
N THR A 35 -8.95 5.80 -3.27
CA THR A 35 -8.26 5.69 -1.98
C THR A 35 -8.95 4.68 -1.06
N TYR A 36 -8.17 4.09 -0.15
CA TYR A 36 -8.62 3.05 0.76
C TYR A 36 -8.07 3.31 2.16
N PRO A 37 -8.88 3.21 3.22
CA PRO A 37 -8.34 3.03 4.56
C PRO A 37 -7.61 1.68 4.63
N ALA A 38 -6.51 1.61 5.39
CA ALA A 38 -5.73 0.37 5.52
C ALA A 38 -6.57 -0.84 5.98
N SER A 39 -7.56 -0.60 6.84
CA SER A 39 -8.46 -1.63 7.35
C SER A 39 -9.39 -2.25 6.30
N GLU A 40 -9.66 -1.56 5.18
CA GLU A 40 -10.45 -2.12 4.08
C GLU A 40 -9.66 -3.21 3.33
N LEU A 41 -8.36 -3.01 3.14
CA LEU A 41 -7.50 -3.94 2.40
C LEU A 41 -6.85 -5.02 3.29
N PHE A 42 -6.55 -4.68 4.55
CA PHE A 42 -5.77 -5.51 5.47
C PHE A 42 -6.55 -5.76 6.77
N ALA A 43 -7.77 -6.31 6.64
CA ALA A 43 -8.63 -6.62 7.79
C ALA A 43 -8.12 -7.79 8.65
N ALA A 44 -7.34 -8.69 8.07
CA ALA A 44 -6.77 -9.85 8.76
C ALA A 44 -5.31 -9.60 9.14
N ARG A 45 -4.94 -10.01 10.36
CA ARG A 45 -3.53 -10.14 10.70
C ARG A 45 -2.92 -11.30 9.92
N ILE A 46 -1.74 -11.07 9.36
CA ILE A 46 -0.92 -12.12 8.78
C ILE A 46 0.12 -12.51 9.83
N ASP A 47 0.03 -13.74 10.31
CA ASP A 47 1.07 -14.33 11.15
C ASP A 47 2.16 -14.89 10.24
N PHE A 48 3.38 -14.40 10.44
CA PHE A 48 4.54 -14.98 9.80
C PHE A 48 4.99 -16.18 10.64
N PRO A 49 5.14 -17.39 10.06
CA PRO A 49 5.70 -18.49 10.81
C PRO A 49 7.08 -18.09 11.29
N THR A 50 7.29 -18.11 12.61
CA THR A 50 8.64 -17.98 13.18
C THR A 50 9.43 -19.16 12.64
N GLY A 51 10.40 -18.87 11.77
CA GLY A 51 11.17 -19.91 11.08
C GLY A 51 11.63 -20.97 12.08
N SER A 52 11.30 -22.22 11.79
CA SER A 52 11.92 -23.34 12.49
C SER A 52 13.43 -23.16 12.38
N ALA A 53 14.09 -23.04 13.54
CA ALA A 53 15.53 -23.05 13.67
C ALA A 53 16.10 -24.18 12.81
N GLY A 54 16.89 -23.80 11.81
CA GLY A 54 17.37 -24.71 10.79
C GLY A 54 18.72 -24.29 10.22
N ARG A 55 19.69 -23.96 11.08
CA ARG A 55 20.96 -24.69 11.27
C ARG A 55 21.79 -24.06 12.37
#